data_AF-A0A7C2X1F4-F1
#
_entry.id   AF-A0A7C2X1F4-F1
#
_cell.length_a   1.000
_cell.length_b   1.000
_cell.length_c   1.000
_cell.angle_alpha   90.00
_cell.angle_beta   90.00
_cell.angle_gamma   90.00
#
_symmetry.space_group_name_H-M   'P 1'
#
loop_
_entity.id
_entity.type
_entity.pdbx_description
1 polymer ?
#
loop_
_entity_poly.entity_id
_entity_poly.type
_entity_poly.pdbx_seq_one_letter_code
_entity_poly.pdbx_strand_id
1 'polypeptide(L)'
;MNHFHFIDRRKNPKGKSLGNRQRFLRRAKVQIKEAVNKSIRDRSVKDLDNGEKITIPSKSTSEPRFRLNPESGERDWVAPGNKEFGVGDKIKKPPKGGGKGGGKDAGDSGESEDSFQFTLTQDEFLDIFFEDLELPNLVKRSLKETKSKAYRRAGISVVGSPTNLNLVRTMRNAHGRRLALKRPSTLEMNELKERLFELERIAEPNEAEIAEKLALLTKLQAMEARRRWAPFIDPLDVRYNAYEPTPVPTTAAVMFCL
;
A
#
# COMPACT_ATOMS: atom_id res chain seq x y z
N MET A 1 22.96 9.21 14.79
CA MET A 1 21.98 8.80 13.76
C MET A 1 22.13 7.30 13.57
N ASN A 2 21.23 6.50 14.13
CA ASN A 2 21.33 5.04 14.03
C ASN A 2 21.00 4.61 12.60
N HIS A 3 22.02 4.11 11.88
CA HIS A 3 21.84 3.47 10.59
C HIS A 3 21.25 2.08 10.82
N PHE A 4 19.97 1.91 10.46
CA PHE A 4 19.33 0.60 10.43
C PHE A 4 19.79 -0.14 9.17
N HIS A 5 20.60 -1.18 9.34
CA HIS A 5 20.91 -2.12 8.27
C HIS A 5 19.79 -3.17 8.18
N PHE A 6 18.98 -3.07 7.13
CA PHE A 6 17.99 -4.10 6.82
C PHE A 6 18.69 -5.30 6.19
N ILE A 7 18.82 -6.38 6.96
CA ILE A 7 19.31 -7.68 6.46
C ILE A 7 18.09 -8.56 6.19
N ASP A 8 17.74 -8.75 4.91
CA ASP A 8 16.67 -9.66 4.51
C ASP A 8 17.14 -11.11 4.69
N ARG A 9 16.48 -11.84 5.60
CA ARG A 9 16.79 -13.23 5.98
C ARG A 9 15.92 -14.26 5.23
N ARG A 10 15.09 -13.84 4.27
CA ARG A 10 14.24 -14.77 3.51
C ARG A 10 15.12 -15.75 2.74
N LYS A 11 14.82 -17.04 2.85
CA LYS A 11 15.38 -18.09 1.97
C LYS A 11 14.89 -17.80 0.55
N ASN A 12 15.67 -17.04 -0.22
CA ASN A 12 15.39 -16.82 -1.63
C ASN A 12 15.50 -18.20 -2.32
N PRO A 13 14.41 -18.76 -2.88
CA PRO A 13 14.52 -20.02 -3.61
C PRO A 13 15.59 -19.84 -4.68
N LYS A 14 16.46 -20.84 -4.89
CA LYS A 14 17.54 -20.80 -5.89
C LYS A 14 17.04 -20.68 -7.35
N GLY A 15 15.75 -20.44 -7.56
CA GLY A 15 15.14 -20.10 -8.84
C GLY A 15 15.14 -18.59 -9.09
N LYS A 16 15.24 -18.22 -10.36
CA LYS A 16 15.11 -16.83 -10.83
C LYS A 16 13.83 -16.20 -10.26
N SER A 17 13.89 -14.93 -9.87
CA SER A 17 12.77 -14.20 -9.25
C SER A 17 11.47 -14.33 -10.07
N LEU A 18 10.31 -14.35 -9.39
CA LEU A 18 9.00 -14.43 -10.05
C LEU A 18 8.83 -13.35 -11.12
N GLY A 19 9.30 -12.12 -10.83
CA GLY A 19 9.31 -11.01 -11.78
C GLY A 19 10.19 -11.26 -13.01
N ASN A 20 11.36 -11.88 -12.86
CA ASN A 20 12.20 -12.24 -14.01
C ASN A 20 11.55 -13.33 -14.85
N ARG A 21 10.96 -14.35 -14.22
CA ARG A 21 10.21 -15.40 -14.92
C ARG A 21 9.05 -14.81 -15.73
N GLN A 22 8.29 -13.89 -15.15
CA GLN A 22 7.18 -13.22 -15.84
C GLN A 22 7.67 -12.38 -17.03
N ARG A 23 8.79 -11.67 -16.89
CA ARG A 23 9.40 -10.89 -17.98
C ARG A 23 9.90 -11.78 -19.12
N PHE A 24 10.51 -12.93 -18.78
CA PHE A 24 10.94 -13.93 -19.76
C PHE A 24 9.74 -14.47 -20.56
N LEU A 25 8.69 -14.93 -19.87
CA LEU A 25 7.49 -15.46 -20.51
C LEU A 25 6.83 -14.43 -21.43
N ARG A 26 6.76 -13.16 -21.00
CA ARG A 26 6.22 -12.09 -21.85
C ARG A 26 7.06 -11.88 -23.11
N ARG A 27 8.40 -11.90 -23.01
CA ARG A 27 9.29 -11.73 -24.16
C ARG A 27 9.18 -12.91 -25.13
N ALA A 28 9.17 -14.13 -24.60
CA ALA A 28 9.00 -15.34 -25.41
C ALA A 28 7.66 -15.33 -26.17
N LYS A 29 6.57 -14.94 -25.51
CA LYS A 29 5.26 -14.79 -26.15
C LYS A 29 5.26 -13.80 -27.32
N VAL A 30 5.88 -12.62 -27.14
CA VAL A 30 6.00 -11.62 -28.22
C VAL A 30 6.75 -12.19 -29.42
N GLN A 31 7.82 -12.96 -29.20
CA GLN A 31 8.60 -13.57 -30.27
C GLN A 31 7.86 -14.69 -30.99
N ILE A 32 7.14 -15.55 -30.26
CA ILE A 32 6.28 -16.57 -30.86
C ILE A 32 5.26 -15.88 -31.78
N LYS A 33 4.65 -14.80 -31.30
CA LYS A 33 3.65 -14.03 -32.04
C LYS A 33 4.22 -13.34 -33.29
N GLU A 34 5.39 -12.73 -33.20
CA GLU A 34 6.10 -12.17 -34.34
C GLU A 34 6.46 -13.24 -35.38
N ALA A 35 6.88 -14.42 -34.93
CA ALA A 35 7.23 -15.54 -35.80
C ALA A 35 6.00 -16.12 -36.51
N VAL A 36 4.87 -16.28 -35.80
CA VAL A 36 3.56 -16.65 -36.36
C VAL A 36 3.13 -15.64 -37.44
N ASN A 37 3.19 -14.34 -37.14
CA ASN A 37 2.83 -13.28 -38.10
C ASN A 37 3.73 -13.26 -39.34
N LYS A 38 5.02 -13.58 -39.18
CA LYS A 38 5.96 -13.65 -40.30
C LYS A 38 5.69 -14.88 -41.18
N SER A 39 5.43 -16.03 -40.56
CA SER A 39 5.09 -17.28 -41.26
C SER A 39 3.86 -17.14 -42.18
N ILE A 40 2.83 -16.41 -41.73
CA ILE A 40 1.63 -16.13 -42.53
C ILE A 40 1.94 -15.28 -43.77
N ARG A 41 2.84 -14.30 -43.67
CA ARG A 41 3.22 -13.43 -44.82
C ARG A 41 3.91 -14.22 -45.92
N ASP A 42 4.66 -15.25 -45.55
CA ASP A 42 5.49 -16.04 -46.46
C ASP A 42 4.69 -17.21 -47.11
N ARG A 43 3.42 -17.46 -46.73
CA ARG A 43 2.63 -18.62 -47.20
C ARG A 43 1.25 -18.26 -47.78
N SER A 44 0.73 -19.15 -48.65
CA SER A 44 -0.66 -19.10 -49.13
C SER A 44 -1.61 -19.78 -48.13
N VAL A 45 -2.78 -19.19 -47.92
CA VAL A 45 -3.83 -19.56 -46.92
C VAL A 45 -4.34 -21.02 -47.03
N LYS A 46 -4.00 -21.77 -48.08
CA LYS A 46 -4.61 -23.09 -48.41
C LYS A 46 -4.07 -24.28 -47.62
N ASP A 47 -3.21 -24.06 -46.64
CA ASP A 47 -2.19 -25.04 -46.25
C ASP A 47 -2.06 -25.15 -44.70
N LEU A 48 -3.17 -24.87 -44.01
CA LEU A 48 -3.31 -24.70 -42.56
C LEU A 48 -3.56 -25.99 -41.75
N ASP A 49 -3.71 -27.15 -42.41
CA ASP A 49 -4.08 -28.41 -41.73
C ASP A 49 -2.90 -29.15 -41.08
N ASN A 50 -1.65 -28.75 -41.38
CA ASN A 50 -0.46 -29.37 -40.82
C ASN A 50 0.12 -28.48 -39.70
N GLY A 51 0.33 -29.05 -38.50
CA GLY A 51 0.92 -28.36 -37.36
C GLY A 51 2.23 -27.63 -37.70
N GLU A 52 2.45 -26.46 -37.10
CA GLU A 52 3.50 -25.53 -37.53
C GLU A 52 4.81 -25.76 -36.78
N LYS A 53 5.93 -25.78 -37.51
CA LYS A 53 7.29 -25.73 -36.92
C LYS A 53 7.82 -24.30 -36.96
N ILE A 54 7.80 -23.62 -35.83
CA ILE A 54 8.32 -22.26 -35.67
C ILE A 54 9.73 -22.31 -35.09
N THR A 55 10.69 -21.71 -35.77
CA THR A 55 12.06 -21.57 -35.26
C THR A 55 12.24 -20.18 -34.63
N ILE A 56 12.54 -20.15 -33.33
CA ILE A 56 12.79 -18.89 -32.60
C ILE A 56 14.30 -18.72 -32.41
N PRO A 57 14.89 -17.57 -32.82
CA PRO A 57 16.30 -17.31 -32.63
C PRO A 57 16.63 -17.13 -31.13
N SER A 58 17.56 -17.96 -30.65
CA SER A 58 18.10 -18.02 -29.28
C SER A 58 18.68 -16.69 -28.78
N LYS A 59 19.26 -15.88 -29.69
CA LYS A 59 19.84 -14.55 -29.37
C LYS A 59 18.85 -13.59 -28.71
N SER A 60 17.56 -13.75 -28.97
CA SER A 60 16.53 -12.80 -28.53
C SER A 60 15.96 -13.11 -27.14
N THR A 61 16.22 -14.30 -26.58
CA THR A 61 15.78 -14.71 -25.23
C THR A 61 16.85 -14.50 -24.15
N SER A 62 18.02 -13.98 -24.52
CA SER A 62 19.13 -13.76 -23.60
C SER A 62 18.80 -12.75 -22.48
N GLU A 63 19.26 -13.05 -21.27
CA GLU A 63 19.12 -12.19 -20.10
C GLU A 63 20.35 -11.28 -19.96
N PRO A 64 20.19 -9.97 -19.69
CA PRO A 64 21.32 -9.11 -19.39
C PRO A 64 21.97 -9.58 -18.08
N ARG A 65 23.29 -9.79 -18.12
CA ARG A 65 24.08 -10.16 -16.94
C ARG A 65 24.78 -8.92 -16.40
N PHE A 66 24.52 -8.61 -15.13
CA PHE A 66 25.30 -7.61 -14.42
C PHE A 66 26.64 -8.21 -14.02
N ARG A 67 27.72 -7.47 -14.29
CA ARG A 67 29.06 -7.75 -13.79
C ARG A 67 29.52 -6.53 -13.02
N LEU A 68 30.19 -6.75 -11.89
CA LEU A 68 30.85 -5.67 -11.16
C LEU A 68 31.96 -5.09 -12.04
N ASN A 69 31.99 -3.77 -12.20
CA ASN A 69 33.05 -3.11 -12.93
C ASN A 69 34.35 -3.23 -12.11
N PRO A 70 35.42 -3.85 -12.65
CA PRO A 70 36.68 -4.00 -11.91
C PRO A 70 37.41 -2.68 -11.66
N GLU A 71 37.04 -1.58 -12.34
CA GLU A 71 37.68 -0.28 -12.18
C GLU A 71 37.07 0.62 -11.09
N SER A 72 35.89 0.30 -10.57
CA SER A 72 35.15 1.17 -9.64
C SER A 72 34.51 0.41 -8.47
N GLY A 73 34.47 1.04 -7.30
CA GLY A 73 33.84 0.52 -6.08
C GLY A 73 34.84 0.04 -5.03
N GLU A 74 34.36 -0.12 -3.80
CA GLU A 74 35.11 -0.71 -2.69
C GLU A 74 34.97 -2.24 -2.77
N ARG A 75 36.10 -2.96 -2.73
CA ARG A 75 36.13 -4.41 -2.92
C ARG A 75 36.99 -5.06 -1.85
N ASP A 76 36.34 -5.86 -1.02
CA ASP A 76 37.02 -6.74 -0.09
C ASP A 76 37.25 -8.09 -0.77
N TRP A 77 38.51 -8.49 -0.88
CA TRP A 77 38.89 -9.80 -1.35
C TRP A 77 40.04 -10.31 -0.49
N VAL A 78 40.08 -11.62 -0.28
CA VAL A 78 41.14 -12.25 0.50
C VAL A 78 42.24 -12.67 -0.46
N ALA A 79 43.46 -12.15 -0.26
CA ALA A 79 44.66 -12.60 -0.97
C ALA A 79 45.26 -13.79 -0.19
N PRO A 80 45.10 -15.04 -0.64
CA PRO A 80 45.76 -16.16 0.02
C PRO A 80 47.29 -16.02 -0.13
N GLY A 81 48.03 -16.16 0.98
CA GLY A 81 49.50 -16.15 0.97
C GLY A 81 50.16 -14.81 1.31
N ASN A 82 49.48 -13.88 1.99
CA ASN A 82 50.10 -12.65 2.48
C ASN A 82 51.21 -12.97 3.52
N LYS A 83 52.47 -12.64 3.19
CA LYS A 83 53.63 -12.75 4.08
C LYS A 83 54.26 -11.40 4.42
N GLU A 84 53.84 -10.31 3.78
CA GLU A 84 54.58 -9.04 3.75
C GLU A 84 53.77 -7.81 4.16
N PHE A 85 52.42 -7.85 4.15
CA PHE A 85 51.57 -6.67 4.37
C PHE A 85 50.78 -6.74 5.67
N GLY A 86 50.73 -5.63 6.41
CA GLY A 86 49.91 -5.44 7.61
C GLY A 86 48.58 -4.71 7.32
N VAL A 87 47.73 -4.60 8.34
CA VAL A 87 46.47 -3.86 8.25
C VAL A 87 46.76 -2.36 8.08
N GLY A 88 46.34 -1.78 6.95
CA GLY A 88 46.55 -0.37 6.62
C GLY A 88 47.56 -0.11 5.48
N ASP A 89 48.29 -1.13 5.04
CA ASP A 89 49.23 -1.01 3.92
C ASP A 89 48.52 -0.89 2.57
N LYS A 90 49.11 -0.08 1.67
CA LYS A 90 48.58 0.15 0.32
C LYS A 90 49.24 -0.81 -0.68
N ILE A 91 48.47 -1.73 -1.25
CA ILE A 91 48.93 -2.63 -2.32
C ILE A 91 48.97 -1.84 -3.65
N LYS A 92 50.08 -1.92 -4.39
CA LYS A 92 50.18 -1.30 -5.72
C LYS A 92 49.15 -1.93 -6.65
N LYS A 93 48.34 -1.10 -7.31
CA LYS A 93 47.37 -1.55 -8.32
C LYS A 93 48.14 -2.29 -9.43
N PRO A 94 47.71 -3.51 -9.85
CA PRO A 94 48.37 -4.21 -10.93
C PRO A 94 48.41 -3.32 -12.19
N PRO A 95 49.52 -3.33 -12.96
CA PRO A 95 49.63 -2.52 -14.17
C PRO A 95 48.48 -2.86 -15.14
N LYS A 96 47.96 -1.83 -15.82
CA LYS A 96 46.76 -1.87 -16.68
C LYS A 96 46.84 -2.79 -17.92
N GLY A 97 47.77 -3.74 -17.99
CA GLY A 97 47.98 -4.61 -19.15
C GLY A 97 48.39 -6.05 -18.85
N GLY A 98 48.29 -6.53 -17.60
CA GLY A 98 48.86 -7.84 -17.22
C GLY A 98 47.86 -8.96 -16.90
N GLY A 99 46.56 -8.73 -17.04
CA GLY A 99 45.53 -9.73 -16.74
C GLY A 99 45.15 -10.52 -17.98
N LYS A 100 45.95 -11.52 -18.35
CA LYS A 100 45.55 -12.60 -19.27
C LYS A 100 44.50 -13.45 -18.55
N GLY A 101 43.29 -12.88 -18.40
CA GLY A 101 42.12 -13.66 -18.05
C GLY A 101 41.95 -14.69 -19.14
N GLY A 102 42.04 -15.97 -18.78
CA GLY A 102 41.79 -17.07 -19.67
C GLY A 102 40.47 -16.84 -20.38
N GLY A 103 40.56 -16.37 -21.62
CA GLY A 103 39.54 -16.62 -22.61
C GLY A 103 39.44 -18.13 -22.61
N LYS A 104 38.36 -18.63 -22.02
CA LYS A 104 37.92 -19.99 -22.25
C LYS A 104 37.96 -20.12 -23.76
N ASP A 105 38.84 -20.98 -24.26
CA ASP A 105 38.97 -21.29 -25.67
C ASP A 105 37.56 -21.38 -26.24
N ALA A 106 37.22 -20.44 -27.11
CA ALA A 106 36.11 -20.62 -28.02
C ALA A 106 36.58 -21.78 -28.89
N GLY A 107 36.19 -22.99 -28.50
CA GLY A 107 36.46 -24.18 -29.28
C GLY A 107 36.04 -23.90 -30.72
N ASP A 108 36.92 -24.25 -31.65
CA ASP A 108 36.77 -24.18 -33.10
C ASP A 108 35.69 -25.17 -33.63
N SER A 109 34.73 -25.52 -32.77
CA SER A 109 33.55 -26.31 -33.10
C SER A 109 32.33 -25.43 -32.88
N GLY A 110 31.81 -24.87 -33.97
CA GLY A 110 30.63 -24.03 -33.98
C GLY A 110 29.35 -24.75 -33.53
N GLU A 111 29.21 -24.97 -32.23
CA GLU A 111 27.90 -25.16 -31.61
C GLU A 111 27.26 -23.78 -31.45
N SER A 112 26.74 -23.35 -32.58
CA SER A 112 25.76 -22.27 -32.70
C SER A 112 24.73 -22.41 -31.59
N GLU A 113 24.39 -21.32 -30.91
CA GLU A 113 23.30 -21.28 -29.94
C GLU A 113 22.04 -21.91 -30.53
N ASP A 114 21.72 -23.15 -30.14
CA ASP A 114 20.66 -23.94 -30.78
C ASP A 114 19.37 -23.12 -30.87
N SER A 115 18.95 -22.85 -32.10
CA SER A 115 17.65 -22.25 -32.35
C SER A 115 16.58 -23.23 -31.89
N PHE A 116 15.72 -22.81 -30.97
CA PHE A 116 14.63 -23.65 -30.50
C PHE A 116 13.58 -23.74 -31.61
N GLN A 117 13.34 -24.96 -32.09
CA GLN A 117 12.22 -25.25 -32.96
C GLN A 117 11.03 -25.71 -32.10
N PHE A 118 9.96 -24.93 -32.11
CA PHE A 118 8.70 -25.28 -31.46
C PHE A 118 7.75 -25.83 -32.50
N THR A 119 7.12 -26.97 -32.21
CA THR A 119 5.96 -27.46 -32.97
C THR A 119 4.70 -26.96 -32.28
N LEU A 120 3.96 -26.05 -32.91
CA LEU A 120 2.63 -25.62 -32.44
C LEU A 120 1.54 -26.49 -33.07
N THR A 121 0.52 -26.78 -32.28
CA THR A 121 -0.71 -27.39 -32.80
C THR A 121 -1.55 -26.36 -33.56
N GLN A 122 -2.51 -26.82 -34.38
CA GLN A 122 -3.40 -25.95 -35.14
C GLN A 122 -4.19 -25.00 -34.23
N ASP A 123 -4.72 -25.53 -33.12
CA ASP A 123 -5.49 -24.74 -32.15
C ASP A 123 -4.62 -23.66 -31.49
N GLU A 124 -3.40 -24.01 -31.06
CA GLU A 124 -2.46 -23.06 -30.45
C GLU A 124 -2.05 -21.95 -31.43
N PHE A 125 -1.88 -22.28 -32.71
CA PHE A 125 -1.59 -21.30 -33.74
C PHE A 125 -2.75 -20.30 -33.93
N LEU A 126 -3.98 -20.81 -34.05
CA LEU A 126 -5.17 -19.99 -34.25
C LEU A 126 -5.42 -19.10 -33.03
N ASP A 127 -5.24 -19.60 -31.81
CA ASP A 127 -5.39 -18.82 -30.59
C ASP A 127 -4.41 -17.64 -30.53
N ILE A 128 -3.14 -17.87 -30.87
CA ILE A 128 -2.12 -16.80 -30.89
C ILE A 128 -2.41 -15.77 -31.98
N PHE A 129 -2.95 -16.21 -33.12
CA PHE A 129 -3.36 -15.34 -34.22
C PHE A 129 -4.57 -14.47 -33.85
N PHE A 130 -5.59 -15.07 -33.25
CA PHE A 130 -6.83 -14.37 -32.90
C PHE A 130 -6.73 -13.53 -31.61
N GLU A 131 -5.68 -13.69 -30.79
CA GLU A 131 -5.42 -12.83 -29.62
C GLU A 131 -5.40 -11.32 -29.97
N ASP A 132 -4.98 -10.96 -31.20
CA ASP A 132 -5.01 -9.56 -31.69
C ASP A 132 -6.27 -9.19 -32.49
N LEU A 133 -7.06 -10.18 -32.90
CA LEU A 133 -8.30 -10.00 -33.66
C LEU A 133 -9.55 -10.03 -32.78
N GLU A 134 -9.39 -10.22 -31.47
CA GLU A 134 -10.46 -9.98 -30.51
C GLU A 134 -10.97 -8.55 -30.69
N LEU A 135 -12.13 -8.42 -31.33
CA LEU A 135 -12.80 -7.15 -31.57
C LEU A 135 -12.86 -6.38 -30.23
N PRO A 136 -12.24 -5.19 -30.13
CA PRO A 136 -12.15 -4.46 -28.88
C PRO A 136 -13.54 -4.06 -28.40
N ASN A 137 -14.16 -4.90 -27.57
CA ASN A 137 -15.34 -4.65 -26.73
C ASN A 137 -16.26 -3.49 -27.20
N LEU A 138 -16.76 -3.52 -28.45
CA LEU A 138 -17.59 -2.43 -29.00
C LEU A 138 -18.92 -2.29 -28.24
N VAL A 139 -19.41 -3.39 -27.65
CA VAL A 139 -20.61 -3.44 -26.80
C VAL A 139 -20.41 -2.71 -25.46
N LYS A 140 -19.16 -2.52 -24.99
CA LYS A 140 -18.89 -1.83 -23.72
C LYS A 140 -18.80 -0.31 -23.84
N ARG A 141 -18.85 0.25 -25.06
CA ARG A 141 -18.73 1.70 -25.30
C ARG A 141 -20.05 2.47 -25.24
N SER A 142 -21.21 1.83 -25.35
CA SER A 142 -22.52 2.51 -25.34
C SER A 142 -23.15 2.66 -23.95
N LEU A 143 -22.58 2.10 -22.88
CA LEU A 143 -23.24 1.97 -21.57
C LEU A 143 -22.34 2.31 -20.36
N LYS A 144 -21.41 3.25 -20.51
CA LYS A 144 -20.61 3.70 -19.35
C LYS A 144 -20.65 5.20 -19.16
N GLU A 145 -21.84 5.74 -18.96
CA GLU A 145 -21.99 6.81 -17.96
C GLU A 145 -21.55 6.22 -16.61
N THR A 146 -20.25 6.31 -16.29
CA THR A 146 -19.80 6.15 -14.91
C THR A 146 -20.38 7.32 -14.13
N LYS A 147 -21.60 7.15 -13.60
CA LYS A 147 -22.20 8.10 -12.65
C LYS A 147 -21.31 8.10 -11.41
N SER A 148 -20.30 8.96 -11.41
CA SER A 148 -19.48 9.18 -10.22
C SER A 148 -20.40 9.73 -9.13
N LYS A 149 -20.33 9.14 -7.93
CA LYS A 149 -21.09 9.64 -6.79
C LYS A 149 -20.17 10.53 -5.98
N ALA A 150 -20.58 11.78 -5.76
CA ALA A 150 -19.93 12.65 -4.80
C ALA A 150 -20.84 12.84 -3.58
N TYR A 151 -20.26 12.74 -2.39
CA TYR A 151 -20.97 13.02 -1.15
C TYR A 151 -21.14 14.53 -0.98
N ARG A 152 -22.39 14.99 -0.89
CA ARG A 152 -22.71 16.37 -0.55
C ARG A 152 -23.35 16.44 0.83
N ARG A 153 -23.16 17.56 1.51
CA ARG A 153 -23.72 17.76 2.85
C ARG A 153 -25.25 17.82 2.75
N ALA A 154 -25.92 16.91 3.45
CA ALA A 154 -27.37 16.73 3.43
C ALA A 154 -28.06 17.22 4.72
N GLY A 155 -27.30 17.78 5.66
CA GLY A 155 -27.83 18.37 6.90
C GLY A 155 -27.26 17.72 8.15
N ILE A 156 -28.13 17.41 9.11
CA ILE A 156 -27.77 16.86 10.42
C ILE A 156 -28.60 15.61 10.70
N SER A 157 -27.94 14.56 11.17
CA SER A 157 -28.55 13.30 11.60
C SER A 157 -28.34 13.09 13.10
N VAL A 158 -29.18 12.26 13.72
CA VAL A 158 -29.01 11.79 15.11
C VAL A 158 -28.02 10.62 15.19
N VAL A 159 -27.85 9.90 14.07
CA VAL A 159 -26.96 8.72 13.98
C VAL A 159 -25.92 8.95 12.88
N GLY A 160 -24.67 8.55 13.13
CA GLY A 160 -23.58 8.67 12.17
C GLY A 160 -22.24 8.19 12.72
N SER A 161 -21.22 8.20 11.87
CA SER A 161 -19.84 7.92 12.27
C SER A 161 -19.32 9.00 13.23
N PRO A 162 -18.54 8.66 14.27
CA PRO A 162 -17.87 9.62 15.16
C PRO A 162 -17.07 10.70 14.41
N THR A 163 -16.52 10.38 13.25
CA THR A 163 -15.79 11.33 12.39
C THR A 163 -16.66 12.50 11.91
N ASN A 164 -17.98 12.28 11.79
CA ASN A 164 -18.93 13.29 11.34
C ASN A 164 -19.63 13.99 12.51
N LEU A 165 -19.19 13.80 13.76
CA LEU A 165 -19.83 14.39 14.94
C LEU A 165 -19.85 15.92 14.86
N ASN A 166 -21.02 16.51 15.05
CA ASN A 166 -21.21 17.96 15.13
C ASN A 166 -21.14 18.41 16.59
N LEU A 167 -19.92 18.71 17.04
CA LEU A 167 -19.65 19.08 18.44
C LEU A 167 -20.49 20.27 18.92
N VAL A 168 -20.61 21.33 18.11
CA VAL A 168 -21.33 22.55 18.50
C VAL A 168 -22.80 22.26 18.80
N ARG A 169 -23.48 21.50 17.93
CA ARG A 169 -24.89 21.17 18.14
C ARG A 169 -25.09 20.16 19.26
N THR A 170 -24.21 19.16 19.37
CA THR A 170 -24.24 18.21 20.48
C THR A 170 -24.06 18.90 21.82
N MET A 171 -23.08 19.79 21.94
CA MET A 171 -22.84 20.54 23.18
C MET A 171 -23.98 21.49 23.51
N ARG A 172 -24.61 22.12 22.50
CA ARG A 172 -25.79 22.97 22.70
C ARG A 172 -26.98 22.18 23.23
N ASN A 173 -27.29 21.03 22.62
CA ASN A 173 -28.37 20.14 23.07
C ASN A 173 -28.10 19.63 24.49
N ALA A 174 -26.89 19.14 24.73
CA ALA A 174 -26.47 18.67 26.05
C ALA A 174 -26.58 19.78 27.11
N HIS A 175 -26.21 21.01 26.78
CA HIS A 175 -26.36 22.15 27.69
C HIS A 175 -27.84 22.43 28.00
N GLY A 176 -28.71 22.48 26.98
CA GLY A 176 -30.15 22.66 27.17
C GLY A 176 -30.78 21.57 28.04
N ARG A 177 -30.40 20.30 27.82
CA ARG A 177 -30.85 19.17 28.65
C ARG A 177 -30.37 19.28 30.09
N ARG A 178 -29.09 19.65 30.32
CA ARG A 178 -28.55 19.87 31.67
C ARG A 178 -29.30 20.97 32.43
N LEU A 179 -29.66 22.05 31.74
CA LEU A 179 -30.49 23.12 32.29
C LEU A 179 -31.90 22.61 32.64
N ALA A 180 -32.56 21.91 31.72
CA ALA A 180 -33.90 21.37 31.94
C ALA A 180 -33.96 20.37 33.11
N LEU A 181 -32.94 19.50 33.23
CA LEU A 181 -32.82 18.52 34.30
C LEU A 181 -32.23 19.09 35.60
N LYS A 182 -31.98 20.40 35.66
CA LYS A 182 -31.39 21.10 36.83
C LYS A 182 -30.13 20.39 37.34
N ARG A 183 -29.23 20.00 36.44
CA ARG A 183 -27.96 19.37 36.81
C ARG A 183 -27.12 20.37 37.62
N PRO A 184 -26.66 20.03 38.84
CA PRO A 184 -25.84 20.92 39.67
C PRO A 184 -24.57 21.39 38.94
N SER A 185 -24.23 22.67 39.07
CA SER A 185 -23.08 23.29 38.39
C SER A 185 -21.75 22.77 38.92
N THR A 186 -20.73 22.69 38.06
CA THR A 186 -19.37 22.28 38.48
C THR A 186 -18.80 23.25 39.50
N LEU A 187 -19.09 24.53 39.34
CA LEU A 187 -18.68 25.58 40.26
C LEU A 187 -19.28 25.38 41.66
N GLU A 188 -20.62 25.29 41.76
CA GLU A 188 -21.32 25.06 43.05
C GLU A 188 -20.81 23.82 43.80
N MET A 189 -20.53 22.74 43.07
CA MET A 189 -20.00 21.52 43.69
C MET A 189 -18.56 21.68 44.17
N ASN A 190 -17.75 22.47 43.46
CA ASN A 190 -16.38 22.74 43.87
C ASN A 190 -16.35 23.62 45.12
N GLU A 191 -17.17 24.66 45.19
CA GLU A 191 -17.31 25.51 46.39
C GLU A 191 -17.67 24.68 47.64
N LEU A 192 -18.62 23.75 47.51
CA LEU A 192 -19.00 22.86 48.62
C LEU A 192 -17.87 21.89 49.01
N LYS A 193 -17.06 21.44 48.03
CA LYS A 193 -15.90 20.57 48.28
C LYS A 193 -14.75 21.33 48.92
N GLU A 194 -14.51 22.57 48.50
CA GLU A 194 -13.52 23.46 49.11
C GLU A 194 -13.90 23.76 50.56
N ARG A 195 -15.17 24.09 50.82
CA ARG A 195 -15.66 24.27 52.18
C ARG A 195 -15.53 23.01 53.04
N LEU A 196 -15.85 21.84 52.47
CA LEU A 196 -15.66 20.56 53.15
C LEU A 196 -14.18 20.33 53.50
N PHE A 197 -13.28 20.65 52.56
CA PHE A 197 -11.84 20.53 52.74
C PHE A 197 -11.32 21.47 53.82
N GLU A 198 -11.82 22.71 53.92
CA GLU A 198 -11.49 23.62 55.02
C GLU A 198 -11.88 23.05 56.38
N LEU A 199 -13.09 22.51 56.51
CA LEU A 199 -13.57 21.89 57.75
C LEU A 199 -12.77 20.64 58.12
N GLU A 200 -12.28 19.89 57.14
CA GLU A 200 -11.42 18.72 57.37
C GLU A 200 -10.01 19.05 57.87
N ARG A 201 -9.56 20.30 57.68
CA ARG A 201 -8.25 20.76 58.17
C ARG A 201 -8.27 21.19 59.63
N ILE A 202 -9.45 21.34 60.22
CA ILE A 202 -9.60 21.69 61.63
C ILE A 202 -9.27 20.46 62.48
N ALA A 203 -8.24 20.55 63.32
CA ALA A 203 -7.75 19.42 64.11
C ALA A 203 -8.73 19.00 65.23
N GLU A 204 -9.40 19.96 65.86
CA GLU A 204 -10.40 19.75 66.90
C GLU A 204 -11.69 20.50 66.53
N PRO A 205 -12.59 19.87 65.75
CA PRO A 205 -13.79 20.54 65.26
C PRO A 205 -14.84 20.68 66.35
N ASN A 206 -15.52 21.82 66.37
CA ASN A 206 -16.62 22.09 67.29
C ASN A 206 -17.90 21.32 66.88
N GLU A 207 -18.87 21.13 67.78
CA GLU A 207 -20.12 20.39 67.48
C GLU A 207 -20.87 20.98 66.27
N ALA A 208 -20.85 22.31 66.13
CA ALA A 208 -21.43 23.02 64.99
C ALA A 208 -20.71 22.71 63.66
N GLU A 209 -19.38 22.58 63.68
CA GLU A 209 -18.56 22.28 62.49
C GLU A 209 -18.73 20.82 62.05
N ILE A 210 -18.89 19.91 63.01
CA ILE A 210 -19.23 18.50 62.76
C ILE A 210 -20.61 18.40 62.09
N ALA A 211 -21.60 19.15 62.61
CA ALA A 211 -22.93 19.21 62.02
C ALA A 211 -22.91 19.81 60.60
N GLU A 212 -22.16 20.89 60.38
CA GLU A 212 -21.97 21.50 59.06
C GLU A 212 -21.34 20.50 58.07
N LYS A 213 -20.28 19.80 58.48
CA LYS A 213 -19.62 18.77 57.67
C LYS A 213 -20.60 17.68 57.23
N LEU A 214 -21.41 17.15 58.15
CA LEU A 214 -22.42 16.13 57.83
C LEU A 214 -23.49 16.67 56.86
N ALA A 215 -23.94 17.92 57.04
CA ALA A 215 -24.86 18.58 56.12
C ALA A 215 -24.26 18.77 54.72
N LEU A 216 -22.97 19.13 54.62
CA LEU A 216 -22.27 19.26 53.33
C LEU A 216 -22.11 17.91 52.63
N LEU A 217 -21.77 16.85 53.36
CA LEU A 217 -21.65 15.49 52.81
C LEU A 217 -23.00 15.01 52.24
N THR A 218 -24.08 15.14 53.00
CA THR A 218 -25.43 14.75 52.54
C THR A 218 -25.86 15.56 51.31
N LYS A 219 -25.59 16.87 51.28
CA LYS A 219 -25.86 17.74 50.13
C LYS A 219 -25.04 17.34 48.90
N LEU A 220 -23.76 17.05 49.07
CA LEU A 220 -22.88 16.58 47.98
C LEU A 220 -23.34 15.24 47.43
N GLN A 221 -23.71 14.28 48.29
CA GLN A 221 -24.27 12.99 47.87
C GLN A 221 -25.54 13.16 47.04
N ALA A 222 -26.45 14.05 47.46
CA ALA A 222 -27.67 14.35 46.69
C ALA A 222 -27.35 15.01 45.33
N MET A 223 -26.38 15.93 45.29
CA MET A 223 -25.94 16.56 44.04
C MET A 223 -25.27 15.56 43.09
N GLU A 224 -24.45 14.65 43.63
CA GLU A 224 -23.83 13.58 42.85
C GLU A 224 -24.88 12.62 42.30
N ALA A 225 -25.89 12.23 43.09
CA ALA A 225 -26.98 11.39 42.62
C ALA A 225 -27.70 12.03 41.43
N ARG A 226 -28.00 13.34 41.50
CA ARG A 226 -28.57 14.08 40.35
C ARG A 226 -27.64 14.10 39.15
N ARG A 227 -26.33 14.25 39.34
CA ARG A 227 -25.34 14.21 38.25
C ARG A 227 -25.21 12.84 37.60
N ARG A 228 -25.38 11.76 38.36
CA ARG A 228 -25.41 10.40 37.81
C ARG A 228 -26.63 10.21 36.93
N TRP A 229 -27.80 10.71 37.37
CA TRP A 229 -29.05 10.60 36.61
C TRP A 229 -29.07 11.44 35.32
N ALA A 230 -28.47 12.64 35.33
CA ALA A 230 -28.45 13.53 34.18
C ALA A 230 -27.03 13.67 33.62
N PRO A 231 -26.51 12.75 32.78
CA PRO A 231 -25.13 12.75 32.28
C PRO A 231 -24.70 14.07 31.63
N PHE A 232 -23.38 14.31 31.57
CA PHE A 232 -22.86 15.53 30.94
C PHE A 232 -23.14 15.57 29.44
N ILE A 233 -22.93 14.44 28.74
CA ILE A 233 -23.34 14.21 27.35
C ILE A 233 -24.14 12.91 27.35
N ASP A 234 -25.28 12.90 26.68
CA ASP A 234 -26.15 11.74 26.51
C ASP A 234 -26.20 11.37 25.02
N PRO A 235 -26.29 10.08 24.64
CA PRO A 235 -26.55 9.66 23.27
C PRO A 235 -27.66 10.44 22.55
N LEU A 236 -28.71 10.87 23.27
CA LEU A 236 -29.82 11.66 22.73
C LEU A 236 -29.40 13.08 22.30
N ASP A 237 -28.33 13.62 22.88
CA ASP A 237 -27.80 14.95 22.54
C ASP A 237 -26.97 14.93 21.25
N VAL A 238 -26.46 13.75 20.88
CA VAL A 238 -25.48 13.58 19.82
C VAL A 238 -26.08 13.89 18.45
N ARG A 239 -25.34 14.66 17.64
CA ARG A 239 -25.75 15.08 16.30
C ARG A 239 -24.57 14.95 15.36
N TYR A 240 -24.80 14.43 14.17
CA TYR A 240 -23.78 14.17 13.16
C TYR A 240 -24.07 14.98 11.91
N ASN A 241 -23.03 15.43 11.21
CA ASN A 241 -23.17 15.99 9.86
C ASN A 241 -23.54 14.86 8.89
N ALA A 242 -24.70 15.00 8.24
CA ALA A 242 -25.18 14.03 7.27
C ALA A 242 -24.62 14.36 5.87
N TYR A 243 -24.28 13.31 5.12
CA TYR A 243 -23.86 13.40 3.73
C TYR A 243 -24.65 12.41 2.89
N GLU A 244 -25.10 12.85 1.72
CA GLU A 244 -25.84 12.02 0.79
C GLU A 244 -25.08 11.90 -0.53
N PRO A 245 -25.00 10.69 -1.12
CA PRO A 245 -24.36 10.50 -2.40
C PRO A 245 -25.21 11.11 -3.52
N THR A 246 -24.72 12.21 -4.10
CA THR A 246 -25.32 12.85 -5.27
C THR A 246 -24.60 12.43 -6.55
N PRO A 247 -25.32 12.09 -7.62
CA PRO A 247 -24.69 11.76 -8.90
C PRO A 247 -24.05 13.01 -9.50
N VAL A 248 -22.77 12.91 -9.87
CA VAL A 248 -22.04 13.95 -10.59
C VAL A 248 -21.80 13.47 -12.01
N PRO A 249 -22.28 14.21 -13.03
CA PRO A 249 -22.02 13.84 -14.42
C PRO A 249 -20.52 14.01 -14.70
N THR A 250 -19.87 12.94 -15.14
CA THR A 250 -18.49 12.99 -15.63
C THR A 250 -18.51 12.96 -17.16
N THR A 251 -18.20 14.08 -17.79
CA THR A 251 -17.92 14.13 -19.23
C THR A 251 -16.53 13.56 -19.46
N ALA A 252 -16.44 12.32 -19.96
CA ALA A 252 -15.17 11.77 -20.40
C ALA A 252 -14.83 12.37 -21.78
N ALA A 253 -14.04 13.44 -21.81
CA ALA A 253 -13.44 13.92 -23.05
C ALA A 253 -12.39 12.90 -23.51
N VAL A 254 -12.66 12.20 -24.61
CA VAL A 254 -11.70 11.31 -25.26
C VAL A 254 -10.96 12.14 -26.31
N MET A 255 -9.68 12.47 -26.05
CA MET A 255 -8.81 13.01 -27.09
C MET A 255 -8.43 11.88 -28.05
N PHE A 256 -8.87 12.01 -29.30
CA PHE A 256 -8.34 11.24 -30.41
C PHE A 256 -7.19 12.04 -31.03
N CYS A 257 -5.96 11.57 -30.88
CA CYS A 257 -4.88 12.01 -31.75
C CYS A 257 -4.95 11.18 -33.04
N LEU A 258 -5.14 11.87 -34.16
CA LEU A 258 -5.03 11.34 -35.53
C LEU A 258 -3.57 11.33 -35.97
#